data_AF-A0A0C1RSI9-F1
#
_entry.id   AF-A0A0C1RSI9-F1
#
_cell.length_a   1.000
_cell.length_b   1.000
_cell.length_c   1.000
_cell.angle_alpha   90.00
_cell.angle_beta   90.00
_cell.angle_gamma   90.00
#
_symmetry.space_group_name_H-M   'P 1'
#
loop_
_entity.id
_entity.type
_entity.pdbx_description
1 polymer ?
#
loop_
_entity_poly.entity_id
_entity_poly.type
_entity_poly.pdbx_seq_one_letter_code
_entity_poly.pdbx_strand_id
1 'polypeptide(L)'
;MKELSPALLSSALEEKIRARLSELSVQLDQLVAAYLSRLHREIENLSLEISLINKHAADTRKKIKLLSQLLKTLERIQIRPEKGRRKDLKKIDSLIGYLSEQLEKESKELKVSSFVLSLERQIKQ
;
A
#
# COMPACT_ATOMS: atom_id res chain seq x y z
N MET A 1 -1.85 -16.01 -55.07
CA MET A 1 -2.14 -15.92 -53.62
C MET A 1 -3.62 -15.62 -53.49
N LYS A 2 -4.43 -16.47 -52.84
CA LYS A 2 -5.86 -16.17 -52.63
C LYS A 2 -5.94 -15.09 -51.55
N GLU A 3 -6.42 -13.91 -51.91
CA GLU A 3 -6.74 -12.87 -50.94
C GLU A 3 -7.79 -13.41 -49.96
N LEU A 4 -7.51 -13.28 -48.67
CA LEU A 4 -8.46 -13.64 -47.62
C LEU A 4 -9.70 -12.75 -47.77
N SER A 5 -10.90 -13.34 -47.72
CA SER A 5 -12.12 -12.55 -47.81
C SER A 5 -12.18 -11.54 -46.64
N PRO A 6 -12.74 -10.34 -46.85
CA PRO A 6 -12.84 -9.31 -45.81
C PRO A 6 -13.48 -9.81 -44.51
N ALA A 7 -14.43 -10.75 -44.59
CA ALA A 7 -15.06 -11.39 -43.44
C ALA A 7 -14.10 -12.24 -42.60
N LEU A 8 -13.22 -13.01 -43.24
CA LEU A 8 -12.19 -13.82 -42.55
C LEU A 8 -11.15 -12.94 -41.86
N LEU A 9 -10.76 -11.84 -42.50
CA LEU A 9 -9.87 -10.84 -41.90
C LEU A 9 -10.52 -10.17 -40.69
N SER A 10 -11.79 -9.76 -40.81
CA SER A 10 -12.55 -9.16 -39.70
C SER A 10 -12.66 -10.11 -38.49
N SER A 11 -12.98 -11.38 -38.73
CA SER A 11 -13.08 -12.38 -37.65
C SER A 11 -11.73 -12.65 -36.98
N ALA A 12 -10.64 -12.75 -37.74
CA ALA A 12 -9.30 -12.91 -37.18
C ALA A 12 -8.86 -11.69 -36.35
N LEU A 13 -9.24 -10.48 -36.77
CA LEU A 13 -9.00 -9.26 -36.00
C LEU A 13 -9.80 -9.24 -34.69
N GLU A 14 -11.07 -9.62 -34.73
CA GLU A 14 -11.91 -9.71 -33.53
C GLU A 14 -11.31 -10.68 -32.52
N GLU A 15 -10.89 -11.87 -32.95
CA GLU A 15 -10.29 -12.86 -32.07
C GLU A 15 -8.99 -12.35 -31.43
N LYS A 16 -8.15 -11.66 -32.22
CA LYS A 16 -6.94 -11.03 -31.72
C LYS A 16 -7.23 -9.92 -30.71
N ILE A 17 -8.28 -9.13 -30.92
CA ILE A 17 -8.72 -8.09 -29.97
C ILE A 17 -9.20 -8.76 -28.68
N ARG A 18 -10.02 -9.80 -28.75
CA ARG A 18 -10.51 -10.55 -27.58
C ARG A 18 -9.36 -11.14 -26.77
N ALA A 19 -8.39 -11.76 -27.44
CA ALA A 19 -7.20 -12.29 -26.79
C ALA A 19 -6.41 -11.19 -26.06
N ARG A 20 -6.22 -10.02 -26.67
CA ARG A 20 -5.54 -8.87 -26.05
C ARG A 20 -6.32 -8.27 -24.88
N LEU A 21 -7.64 -8.20 -24.96
CA LEU A 21 -8.49 -7.76 -23.85
C LEU A 21 -8.43 -8.74 -22.67
N SER A 22 -8.39 -10.05 -22.95
CA SER A 22 -8.22 -11.08 -21.91
C SER A 22 -6.85 -10.97 -21.23
N GLU A 23 -5.78 -10.78 -22.00
CA GLU A 23 -4.43 -10.54 -21.46
C GLU A 23 -4.41 -9.29 -20.57
N LEU A 24 -5.02 -8.19 -21.02
CA LEU A 24 -5.12 -6.96 -20.24
C LEU A 24 -5.89 -7.15 -18.93
N SER A 25 -6.97 -7.94 -18.93
CA SER A 25 -7.71 -8.27 -17.72
C SER A 25 -6.85 -9.00 -16.70
N VAL A 26 -6.09 -10.02 -17.14
CA VAL A 26 -5.17 -10.77 -16.26
C VAL A 26 -4.08 -9.86 -15.70
N GLN A 27 -3.49 -9.00 -16.53
CA GLN A 27 -2.48 -8.04 -16.08
C GLN A 27 -3.04 -7.04 -15.06
N LEU A 28 -4.27 -6.57 -15.27
CA LEU A 28 -4.95 -5.68 -14.31
C LEU A 28 -5.12 -6.36 -12.96
N ASP A 29 -5.61 -7.59 -12.92
CA ASP A 29 -5.83 -8.34 -11.68
C ASP A 29 -4.51 -8.56 -10.92
N GLN A 30 -3.45 -8.95 -11.64
CA GLN A 30 -2.12 -9.13 -11.05
C GLN A 30 -1.57 -7.83 -10.48
N LEU A 31 -1.70 -6.71 -11.20
CA LEU A 31 -1.23 -5.40 -10.75
C LEU A 31 -2.00 -4.93 -9.51
N VAL A 32 -3.32 -5.10 -9.49
CA VAL A 32 -4.16 -4.72 -8.34
C VAL A 32 -3.81 -5.59 -7.13
N ALA A 33 -3.67 -6.90 -7.30
CA ALA A 33 -3.30 -7.81 -6.23
C ALA A 33 -1.93 -7.46 -5.62
N ALA A 34 -0.92 -7.25 -6.47
CA ALA A 34 0.41 -6.86 -6.01
C ALA A 34 0.41 -5.51 -5.29
N TYR A 35 -0.31 -4.52 -5.84
CA TYR A 35 -0.41 -3.19 -5.24
C TYR A 35 -1.11 -3.21 -3.87
N LEU A 36 -2.24 -3.92 -3.75
CA LEU A 36 -2.95 -4.07 -2.48
C LEU A 36 -2.13 -4.86 -1.46
N SER A 37 -1.44 -5.92 -1.88
CA SER A 37 -0.53 -6.68 -1.02
C SER A 37 0.58 -5.79 -0.45
N ARG A 38 1.20 -4.93 -1.28
CA ARG A 38 2.18 -3.95 -0.82
C ARG A 38 1.58 -3.00 0.25
N LEU A 39 0.42 -2.41 -0.01
CA LEU A 39 -0.22 -1.48 0.92
C LEU A 39 -0.55 -2.16 2.27
N HIS A 40 -1.09 -3.39 2.25
CA HIS A 40 -1.37 -4.12 3.49
C HIS A 40 -0.09 -4.37 4.29
N ARG A 41 0.99 -4.82 3.63
CA ARG A 41 2.28 -5.04 4.29
C ARG A 41 2.83 -3.74 4.90
N GLU A 42 2.69 -2.62 4.22
CA GLU A 42 3.12 -1.31 4.74
C GLU A 42 2.28 -0.89 5.97
N ILE A 43 0.96 -1.09 5.95
CA ILE A 43 0.09 -0.86 7.12
C ILE A 43 0.48 -1.74 8.31
N GLU A 44 0.77 -3.01 8.07
CA GLU A 44 1.26 -3.94 9.10
C GLU A 44 2.59 -3.47 9.69
N ASN A 45 3.53 -3.05 8.85
CA ASN A 45 4.82 -2.50 9.28
C ASN A 45 4.65 -1.25 10.16
N LEU A 46 3.77 -0.31 9.77
CA LEU A 46 3.45 0.87 10.57
C LEU A 46 2.88 0.47 11.94
N SER A 47 1.98 -0.52 11.96
CA SER A 47 1.38 -1.03 13.20
C SER A 47 2.42 -1.63 14.13
N LEU A 48 3.37 -2.39 13.59
CA LEU A 48 4.50 -2.95 14.34
C LEU A 48 5.41 -1.85 14.88
N GLU A 49 5.79 -0.86 14.07
CA GLU A 49 6.61 0.28 14.51
C GLU A 49 5.96 1.06 15.65
N ILE A 50 4.65 1.35 15.54
CA ILE A 50 3.89 2.00 16.61
C ILE A 50 3.92 1.17 17.90
N SER A 51 3.75 -0.15 17.81
CA SER A 51 3.82 -1.04 18.97
C SER A 51 5.20 -1.01 19.64
N LEU A 52 6.26 -1.05 18.84
CA LEU A 52 7.64 -1.01 19.31
C LEU A 52 7.98 0.32 19.99
N ILE A 53 7.59 1.43 19.38
CA ILE A 53 7.74 2.76 20.00
C ILE A 53 6.97 2.79 21.33
N ASN A 54 5.74 2.25 21.38
CA ASN A 54 4.96 2.26 22.59
C ASN A 54 5.62 1.47 23.74
N LYS A 55 6.25 0.33 23.42
CA LYS A 55 6.94 -0.55 24.37
C LYS A 55 8.31 -0.03 24.81
N HIS A 56 9.10 0.51 23.90
CA HIS A 56 10.54 0.71 24.12
C HIS A 56 10.96 2.18 24.22
N ALA A 57 10.12 3.15 23.84
CA ALA A 57 10.47 4.55 24.00
C ALA A 57 10.53 4.94 25.48
N ALA A 58 11.70 5.41 25.92
CA ALA A 58 11.94 5.81 27.31
C ALA A 58 11.22 7.12 27.69
N ASP A 59 11.07 8.06 26.76
CA ASP A 59 10.38 9.33 27.00
C ASP A 59 8.87 9.18 26.80
N THR A 60 8.16 8.89 27.89
CA THR A 60 6.70 8.72 27.91
C THR A 60 5.94 9.94 27.40
N ARG A 61 6.45 11.17 27.63
CA ARG A 61 5.74 12.39 27.23
C ARG A 61 5.81 12.59 25.73
N LYS A 62 7.00 12.45 25.13
CA LYS A 62 7.18 12.51 23.68
C LYS A 62 6.43 11.38 22.98
N LYS A 63 6.47 10.17 23.55
CA LYS A 63 5.70 9.01 23.07
C LYS A 63 4.20 9.29 22.99
N ILE A 64 3.59 9.78 24.07
CA ILE A 64 2.15 10.12 24.09
C ILE A 64 1.84 11.21 23.05
N LYS A 65 2.69 12.23 22.94
CA LYS A 65 2.52 13.31 21.95
C LYS A 65 2.51 12.77 20.52
N LEU A 66 3.48 11.92 20.18
CA LEU A 66 3.58 11.28 18.87
C LEU A 66 2.33 10.45 18.56
N LEU A 67 1.97 9.52 19.45
CA LEU A 67 0.80 8.65 19.25
C LEU A 67 -0.49 9.47 19.09
N SER A 68 -0.65 10.54 19.87
CA SER A 68 -1.79 11.45 19.74
C SER A 68 -1.82 12.18 18.38
N GLN A 69 -0.65 12.56 17.85
CA GLN A 69 -0.53 13.21 16.55
C GLN A 69 -0.84 12.25 15.39
N LEU A 70 -0.36 11.01 15.48
CA LEU A 70 -0.66 9.95 14.51
C LEU A 70 -2.17 9.64 14.50
N LEU A 71 -2.79 9.49 15.67
CA LEU A 71 -4.23 9.25 15.79
C LEU A 71 -5.04 10.38 15.15
N LYS A 72 -4.73 11.64 15.47
CA LYS A 72 -5.38 12.81 14.84
C LYS A 72 -5.23 12.83 13.33
N THR A 73 -4.10 12.36 12.80
CA THR A 73 -3.87 12.29 11.35
C THR A 73 -4.77 11.24 10.71
N LEU A 74 -4.88 10.06 11.32
CA LEU A 74 -5.75 8.98 10.86
C LEU A 74 -7.23 9.39 10.90
N GLU A 75 -7.68 10.03 11.98
CA GLU A 75 -9.08 10.46 12.17
C GLU A 75 -9.52 11.54 11.17
N ARG A 76 -8.59 12.36 10.67
CA ARG A 76 -8.89 13.42 9.69
C ARG A 76 -9.17 12.86 8.29
N ILE A 77 -8.83 11.60 8.04
CA ILE A 77 -8.88 11.04 6.70
C ILE A 77 -10.25 10.45 6.42
N GLN A 78 -10.99 11.14 5.56
CA GLN A 78 -12.24 10.64 5.01
C GLN A 78 -11.97 9.82 3.76
N ILE A 79 -12.04 8.49 3.91
CA ILE A 79 -12.08 7.56 2.80
C ILE A 79 -13.56 7.28 2.53
N ARG A 80 -14.04 7.71 1.36
CA ARG A 80 -15.38 7.34 0.89
C ARG A 80 -15.18 6.26 -0.17
N PRO A 81 -15.46 4.99 0.11
CA PRO A 81 -15.28 3.90 -0.84
C PRO A 81 -16.40 3.94 -1.90
N GLU A 82 -16.49 5.03 -2.66
CA GLU A 82 -17.44 5.15 -3.75
C GLU A 82 -16.79 4.60 -5.04
N LYS A 83 -17.32 3.47 -5.50
CA LYS A 83 -17.11 2.90 -6.85
C LYS A 83 -15.64 2.69 -7.28
N GLY A 84 -14.76 2.27 -6.38
CA GLY A 84 -13.39 1.88 -6.74
C GLY A 84 -12.53 3.02 -7.32
N ARG A 85 -12.81 4.26 -6.93
CA ARG A 85 -12.05 5.41 -7.43
C ARG A 85 -10.58 5.31 -7.04
N ARG A 86 -9.70 5.26 -8.06
CA ARG A 86 -8.23 5.38 -7.93
C ARG A 86 -7.78 6.49 -6.98
N LYS A 87 -8.55 7.59 -6.88
CA LYS A 87 -8.26 8.73 -6.01
C LYS A 87 -8.21 8.34 -4.53
N ASP A 88 -9.10 7.47 -4.06
CA ASP A 88 -9.14 7.09 -2.65
C ASP A 88 -8.03 6.09 -2.30
N LEU A 89 -7.72 5.15 -3.20
CA LEU A 89 -6.52 4.31 -3.07
C LEU A 89 -5.23 5.13 -3.02
N LYS A 90 -5.11 6.18 -3.85
CA LYS A 90 -3.96 7.11 -3.79
C LYS A 90 -3.87 7.88 -2.48
N LYS A 91 -5.00 8.24 -1.86
CA LYS A 91 -5.00 8.89 -0.55
C LYS A 91 -4.46 7.96 0.53
N ILE A 92 -4.86 6.68 0.50
CA ILE A 92 -4.34 5.66 1.43
C ILE A 92 -2.83 5.51 1.24
N ASP A 93 -2.36 5.34 0.02
CA ASP A 93 -0.92 5.21 -0.30
C ASP A 93 -0.12 6.43 0.19
N SER A 94 -0.63 7.64 -0.08
CA SER A 94 0.02 8.88 0.38
C SER A 94 0.04 9.01 1.90
N LEU A 95 -1.03 8.58 2.58
CA LEU A 95 -1.10 8.56 4.04
C LEU A 95 -0.07 7.59 4.62
N ILE A 96 0.03 6.38 4.07
CA ILE A 96 1.00 5.37 4.52
C ILE A 96 2.41 5.94 4.42
N GLY A 97 2.78 6.54 3.28
CA GLY A 97 4.07 7.20 3.09
C GLY A 97 4.32 8.28 4.15
N TYR A 98 3.36 9.19 4.34
CA TYR A 98 3.46 10.24 5.35
C TYR A 98 3.67 9.70 6.77
N LEU A 99 2.91 8.69 7.19
CA LEU A 99 3.04 8.10 8.53
C LEU A 99 4.39 7.40 8.70
N SER A 100 4.88 6.72 7.67
CA SER A 100 6.19 6.07 7.68
C SER A 100 7.31 7.09 7.91
N GLU A 101 7.30 8.21 7.20
CA GLU A 101 8.29 9.28 7.37
C GLU A 101 8.26 9.88 8.78
N GLN A 102 7.06 10.12 9.32
CA GLN A 102 6.91 10.63 10.69
C GLN A 102 7.46 9.65 11.72
N LEU A 103 7.13 8.36 11.60
CA LEU A 103 7.61 7.33 12.51
C LEU A 103 9.12 7.14 12.43
N GLU A 104 9.70 7.17 11.23
CA GLU A 104 11.15 7.04 11.06
C GLU A 104 11.90 8.19 11.76
N LYS A 105 11.42 9.43 11.57
CA LYS A 105 12.02 10.61 12.21
C LYS A 105 11.93 10.53 13.73
N GLU A 106 10.76 10.23 14.25
CA GLU A 106 10.48 10.27 15.68
C GLU A 106 11.08 9.07 16.42
N SER A 107 11.20 7.92 15.77
CA SER A 107 11.90 6.74 16.29
C SER A 107 13.38 7.04 16.57
N LYS A 108 14.05 7.76 15.65
CA LYS A 108 15.44 8.23 15.84
C LYS A 108 15.54 9.17 17.05
N GLU A 109 14.59 10.09 17.20
CA GLU A 109 14.56 11.03 18.33
C GLU A 109 14.28 10.35 19.68
N LEU A 110 13.43 9.31 19.68
CA LEU A 110 13.10 8.51 20.87
C LEU A 110 14.16 7.47 21.22
N LYS A 111 15.26 7.39 20.43
CA LYS A 111 16.35 6.41 20.59
C LYS A 111 15.86 4.96 20.67
N VAL A 112 14.74 4.66 20.00
CA VAL A 112 14.28 3.27 19.88
C VAL A 112 15.24 2.58 18.91
N SER A 113 16.07 1.69 19.45
CA SER A 113 17.14 1.05 18.68
C SER A 113 16.58 0.33 17.44
N SER A 114 17.10 0.68 16.27
CA SER A 114 16.77 0.03 14.99
C SER A 114 17.01 -1.48 15.02
N PHE A 115 17.91 -1.94 15.90
CA PHE A 115 18.20 -3.35 16.14
C PHE A 115 17.05 -4.11 16.83
N VAL A 116 16.36 -3.47 17.78
CA VAL A 116 15.16 -4.05 18.43
C VAL A 116 14.00 -4.07 17.42
N LEU A 117 13.89 -3.02 16.60
CA LEU A 117 12.92 -2.95 15.51
C LEU A 117 13.14 -4.04 14.45
N SER A 118 14.40 -4.36 14.13
CA SER A 118 14.73 -5.40 13.15
C SER A 118 14.56 -6.82 13.70
N LEU A 119 14.88 -7.05 14.98
CA LEU A 119 14.75 -8.37 15.61
C LEU A 119 13.29 -8.79 15.77
N GLU A 120 12.39 -7.91 16.25
CA GLU A 120 10.97 -8.26 16.36
C GLU A 120 10.29 -8.45 14.99
N ARG A 121 10.79 -7.81 13.92
CA ARG A 121 10.31 -8.04 12.54
C ARG A 121 10.66 -9.42 12.01
N GLN A 122 11.83 -9.95 12.36
CA GLN A 122 12.26 -11.29 11.93
C GLN A 122 11.54 -12.42 12.67
N ILE A 123 11.02 -12.16 13.88
CA ILE A 123 10.33 -13.18 14.70
C ILE A 123 8.85 -13.35 14.30
N LYS A 124 8.25 -12.37 13.60
CA LYS A 124 6.83 -12.37 13.20
C LYS A 124 6.57 -12.68 11.71
N GLN A 125 7.60 -12.88 10.90
CA GLN A 125 7.50 -13.43 9.53
C GLN A 125 7.70 -14.95 9.58
#